data_AF-A0A4Y3TMK8-F1
#
_entry.id   AF-A0A4Y3TMK8-F1
#
_cell.length_a   1.000
_cell.length_b   1.000
_cell.length_c   1.000
_cell.angle_alpha   90.00
_cell.angle_beta   90.00
_cell.angle_gamma   90.00
#
_symmetry.space_group_name_H-M   'P 1'
#
loop_
_entity.id
_entity.type
_entity.pdbx_description
1 polymer ?
#
loop_
_entity_poly.entity_id
_entity_poly.type
_entity_poly.pdbx_seq_one_letter_code
_entity_poly.pdbx_strand_id
1 'polypeptide(L)'
;MIDTKTAYPARYYAAFNPTDPQPTAVTGWYDTWSMGSLATVPPVASLIAVSAEDWADTTRFRLPTGRGVQDGNIVDYLPPLRPLSLSAQAKTALIAARQTVWAEYGVLNDPTPEAWVTYLKALRALADGQDTSSTTLPEAPA
;
A
#
# COMPACT_ATOMS: atom_id res chain seq x y z
N MET A 1 -22.62 27.20 -17.59
CA MET A 1 -21.45 26.81 -16.77
C MET A 1 -21.83 27.01 -15.32
N ILE A 2 -21.66 25.99 -14.47
CA ILE A 2 -21.78 26.17 -13.02
C ILE A 2 -20.56 26.98 -12.59
N ASP A 3 -20.78 28.06 -11.83
CA ASP A 3 -19.69 28.87 -11.30
C ASP A 3 -18.84 28.05 -10.32
N THR A 4 -17.52 28.19 -10.42
CA THR A 4 -16.56 27.42 -9.60
C THR A 4 -16.82 27.57 -8.10
N LYS A 5 -17.13 28.79 -7.63
CA LYS A 5 -17.38 29.04 -6.21
C LYS A 5 -18.73 28.52 -5.74
N THR A 6 -19.65 28.29 -6.67
CA THR A 6 -20.92 27.63 -6.41
C THR A 6 -20.73 26.12 -6.26
N ALA A 7 -19.91 25.50 -7.11
CA ALA A 7 -19.60 24.07 -7.01
C ALA A 7 -18.61 23.74 -5.88
N TYR A 8 -17.66 24.63 -5.60
CA TYR A 8 -16.59 24.48 -4.62
C TYR A 8 -16.47 25.76 -3.77
N PRO A 9 -17.28 25.86 -2.69
CA PRO A 9 -17.38 27.09 -1.90
C PRO A 9 -16.12 27.46 -1.11
N ALA A 10 -15.27 26.50 -0.78
CA ALA A 10 -13.95 26.76 -0.21
C ALA A 10 -12.91 26.84 -1.33
N ARG A 11 -11.77 27.47 -1.05
CA ARG A 11 -10.67 27.53 -2.01
C ARG A 11 -9.86 26.23 -2.03
N TYR A 12 -9.52 25.75 -0.84
CA TYR A 12 -8.60 24.66 -0.63
C TYR A 12 -9.32 23.41 -0.15
N TYR A 13 -8.95 22.27 -0.71
CA TYR A 13 -9.51 20.98 -0.36
C TYR A 13 -8.45 19.89 -0.26
N ALA A 14 -8.69 18.92 0.62
CA ALA A 14 -8.05 17.61 0.56
C ALA A 14 -9.05 16.60 0.01
N ALA A 15 -8.61 15.73 -0.89
CA ALA A 15 -9.41 14.62 -1.40
C ALA A 15 -9.20 13.35 -0.59
N PHE A 16 -10.26 12.56 -0.48
CA PHE A 16 -10.26 11.26 0.16
C PHE A 16 -11.33 10.36 -0.47
N ASN A 17 -11.26 9.06 -0.22
CA ASN A 17 -12.34 8.15 -0.62
C ASN A 17 -13.32 7.93 0.55
N PRO A 18 -14.56 8.44 0.47
CA PRO A 18 -15.52 8.33 1.56
C PRO A 18 -16.07 6.92 1.76
N THR A 19 -15.84 5.99 0.82
CA THR A 19 -16.26 4.60 0.95
C THR A 19 -15.24 3.73 1.69
N ASP A 20 -14.01 4.22 1.86
CA ASP A 20 -12.95 3.47 2.53
C ASP A 20 -13.07 3.57 4.05
N PRO A 21 -12.64 2.55 4.81
CA PRO A 21 -12.59 2.62 6.26
C PRO A 21 -11.75 3.80 6.73
N GLN A 22 -12.20 4.46 7.80
CA GLN A 22 -11.49 5.59 8.38
C GLN A 22 -10.48 5.13 9.46
N PRO A 23 -9.36 5.86 9.66
CA PRO A 23 -8.91 7.00 8.85
C PRO A 23 -8.57 6.58 7.41
N THR A 24 -9.08 7.32 6.43
CA THR A 24 -8.85 7.05 4.99
C THR A 24 -7.79 8.01 4.45
N ALA A 25 -6.94 7.53 3.55
CA ALA A 25 -5.80 8.33 3.08
C ALA A 25 -6.27 9.61 2.38
N VAL A 26 -5.56 10.73 2.63
CA VAL A 26 -5.64 11.89 1.73
C VAL A 26 -5.00 11.51 0.40
N THR A 27 -5.76 11.63 -0.69
CA THR A 27 -5.34 11.22 -2.04
C THR A 27 -4.90 12.39 -2.91
N GLY A 28 -5.18 13.62 -2.50
CA GLY A 28 -4.77 14.83 -3.24
C GLY A 28 -5.12 16.13 -2.52
N TRP A 29 -4.51 17.22 -3.00
CA TRP A 29 -4.71 18.58 -2.49
C TRP A 29 -5.06 19.50 -3.65
N TYR A 30 -6.11 20.31 -3.50
CA TYR A 30 -6.67 21.11 -4.60
C TYR A 30 -6.89 22.57 -4.19
N ASP A 31 -6.34 23.52 -4.97
CA ASP A 31 -6.73 24.94 -4.95
C ASP A 31 -7.72 25.20 -6.09
N THR A 32 -8.99 24.91 -5.83
CA THR A 32 -10.05 24.92 -6.85
C THR A 32 -10.29 26.29 -7.47
N TRP A 33 -9.88 27.38 -6.81
CA TRP A 33 -10.08 28.74 -7.34
C TRP A 33 -8.96 29.21 -8.26
N SER A 34 -7.78 28.59 -8.21
CA SER A 34 -6.66 28.90 -9.13
C SER A 34 -6.56 27.93 -10.30
N MET A 35 -7.30 26.82 -10.27
CA MET A 35 -7.33 25.84 -11.35
C MET A 35 -8.05 26.39 -12.59
N GLY A 36 -7.41 26.27 -13.75
CA GLY A 36 -8.02 26.63 -15.04
C GLY A 36 -9.11 25.66 -15.51
N SER A 37 -9.19 24.46 -14.91
CA SER A 37 -10.23 23.46 -15.16
C SER A 37 -10.45 22.59 -13.92
N LEU A 38 -11.69 22.21 -13.67
CA LEU A 38 -12.10 21.34 -12.55
C LEU A 38 -12.44 19.92 -12.99
N ALA A 39 -12.16 19.56 -14.25
CA ALA A 39 -12.54 18.27 -14.81
C ALA A 39 -11.92 17.07 -14.06
N THR A 40 -10.81 17.29 -13.35
CA THR A 40 -10.08 16.28 -12.57
C THR A 40 -10.25 16.46 -11.06
N VAL A 41 -11.02 17.46 -10.63
CA VAL A 41 -11.32 17.67 -9.20
C VAL A 41 -12.43 16.69 -8.81
N PRO A 42 -12.23 15.89 -7.74
CA PRO A 42 -13.27 15.01 -7.22
C PRO A 42 -14.55 15.75 -6.84
N PRO A 43 -15.71 15.08 -6.81
CA PRO A 43 -16.94 15.68 -6.31
C PRO A 43 -16.78 16.12 -4.85
N VAL A 44 -17.52 17.15 -4.42
CA VAL A 44 -17.44 17.73 -3.06
C VAL A 44 -17.62 16.68 -1.95
N ALA A 45 -18.42 15.63 -2.18
CA ALA A 45 -18.59 14.54 -1.22
C ALA A 45 -17.30 13.75 -0.91
N SER A 46 -16.30 13.85 -1.78
CA SER A 46 -14.96 13.25 -1.64
C SER A 46 -13.90 14.29 -1.28
N LEU A 47 -14.31 15.46 -0.81
CA LEU A 47 -13.43 16.57 -0.45
C LEU A 47 -13.73 17.07 0.96
N ILE A 48 -12.69 17.50 1.66
CA ILE A 48 -12.78 18.22 2.93
C ILE A 48 -12.15 19.60 2.75
N ALA A 49 -12.85 20.64 3.21
CA ALA A 49 -12.35 22.01 3.13
C ALA A 49 -11.14 22.21 4.05
N VAL A 50 -10.15 22.96 3.56
CA VAL A 50 -8.90 23.24 4.27
C VAL A 50 -8.79 24.75 4.48
N SER A 51 -8.34 25.17 5.67
CA SER A 51 -8.10 26.58 5.96
C SER A 51 -6.92 27.12 5.13
N ALA A 52 -6.83 28.44 4.95
CA ALA A 52 -5.69 29.03 4.26
C ALA A 52 -4.37 28.84 5.02
N GLU A 53 -4.43 28.77 6.35
CA GLU A 53 -3.28 28.52 7.23
C GLU A 53 -2.77 27.08 7.07
N ASP A 54 -3.66 26.09 7.20
CA ASP A 54 -3.32 24.67 7.02
C ASP A 54 -2.84 24.37 5.60
N TRP A 55 -3.40 25.06 4.60
CA TRP A 55 -2.95 24.96 3.22
C TRP A 55 -1.51 25.47 3.03
N ALA A 56 -1.12 26.51 3.77
CA ALA A 56 0.21 27.10 3.70
C ALA A 56 1.27 26.25 4.44
N ASP A 57 0.87 25.44 5.42
CA ASP A 57 1.79 24.54 6.13
C ASP A 57 2.09 23.27 5.30
N THR A 58 3.11 23.36 4.46
CA THR A 58 3.62 22.23 3.65
C THR A 58 4.58 21.31 4.40
N THR A 59 4.83 21.57 5.70
CA THR A 59 5.85 20.88 6.49
C THR A 59 5.26 19.96 7.54
N ARG A 60 4.04 20.23 8.01
CA ARG A 60 3.34 19.41 9.00
C ARG A 60 1.91 19.05 8.60
N PHE A 61 1.24 19.89 7.81
CA PHE A 61 -0.16 19.65 7.47
C PHE A 61 -0.35 19.14 6.04
N ARG A 62 -0.02 19.95 5.03
CA ARG A 62 -0.20 19.63 3.61
C ARG A 62 0.95 18.79 3.06
N LEU A 63 1.08 17.61 3.63
CA LEU A 63 2.13 16.64 3.30
C LEU A 63 1.76 15.81 2.06
N PRO A 64 2.75 15.31 1.31
CA PRO A 64 2.50 14.40 0.18
C PRO A 64 1.96 13.03 0.63
N THR A 65 2.27 12.61 1.86
CA THR A 65 1.83 11.35 2.46
C THR A 65 1.68 11.51 3.98
N GLY A 66 1.09 10.53 4.66
CA GLY A 66 1.00 10.51 6.13
C GLY A 66 -0.18 11.27 6.72
N ARG A 67 -1.12 11.74 5.87
CA ARG A 67 -2.35 12.41 6.29
C ARG A 67 -3.57 11.63 5.82
N GLY A 68 -4.61 11.65 6.63
CA GLY A 68 -5.86 10.97 6.36
C GLY A 68 -7.05 11.75 6.89
N VAL A 69 -8.24 11.34 6.48
CA VAL A 69 -9.51 11.92 6.93
C VAL A 69 -10.18 10.96 7.91
N GLN A 70 -10.53 11.48 9.08
CA GLN A 70 -11.31 10.80 10.11
C GLN A 70 -12.37 11.75 10.65
N ASP A 71 -13.63 11.31 10.63
CA ASP A 71 -14.80 12.04 11.10
C ASP A 71 -14.87 13.48 10.59
N GLY A 72 -14.50 13.69 9.32
CA GLY A 72 -14.48 15.01 8.70
C GLY A 72 -13.36 15.93 9.22
N ASN A 73 -12.26 15.37 9.74
CA ASN A 73 -11.05 16.08 10.14
C ASN A 73 -9.81 15.46 9.47
N ILE A 74 -8.80 16.27 9.18
CA ILE A 74 -7.51 15.78 8.68
C ILE A 74 -6.61 15.43 9.87
N VAL A 75 -6.21 14.17 9.95
CA VAL A 75 -5.40 13.60 11.04
C VAL A 75 -4.11 12.98 10.50
N ASP A 76 -3.18 12.63 11.39
CA ASP A 76 -2.05 11.77 11.03
C ASP A 76 -2.56 10.39 10.62
N TYR A 77 -2.02 9.88 9.53
CA TYR A 77 -2.45 8.61 8.95
C TYR A 77 -1.27 7.69 8.77
N LEU A 78 -1.35 6.54 9.43
CA LEU A 78 -0.52 5.39 9.17
C LEU A 78 -1.32 4.42 8.29
N PRO A 79 -0.90 4.16 7.04
CA PRO A 79 -1.56 3.17 6.21
C PRO A 79 -1.63 1.82 6.92
N PRO A 80 -2.75 1.08 6.81
CA PRO A 80 -2.82 -0.26 7.35
C PRO A 80 -1.71 -1.10 6.72
N LEU A 81 -0.98 -1.84 7.56
CA LEU A 81 0.06 -2.76 7.11
C LEU A 81 -0.59 -3.80 6.19
N ARG A 82 -0.28 -3.73 4.89
CA ARG A 82 -0.71 -4.79 3.98
C ARG A 82 0.07 -6.06 4.33
N PRO A 83 -0.60 -7.21 4.58
CA PRO A 83 0.10 -8.46 4.80
C PRO A 83 0.97 -8.77 3.58
N LEU A 84 2.19 -9.23 3.83
CA LEU A 84 3.12 -9.60 2.77
C LEU A 84 2.45 -10.66 1.89
N SER A 85 2.47 -10.48 0.56
CA SER A 85 1.89 -11.48 -0.34
C SER A 85 2.57 -12.83 -0.16
N LEU A 86 1.83 -13.93 -0.37
CA LEU A 86 2.38 -15.29 -0.24
C LEU A 86 3.61 -15.49 -1.15
N SER A 87 3.62 -14.88 -2.35
CA SER A 87 4.78 -14.85 -3.24
C SER A 87 6.00 -14.17 -2.61
N ALA A 88 5.82 -13.02 -1.95
CA ALA A 88 6.93 -12.33 -1.31
C ALA A 88 7.42 -13.09 -0.06
N GLN A 89 6.53 -13.71 0.70
CA GLN A 89 6.91 -14.64 1.79
C GLN A 89 7.73 -15.82 1.26
N ALA A 90 7.29 -16.42 0.13
CA ALA A 90 7.96 -17.56 -0.48
C ALA A 90 9.35 -17.23 -1.03
N LYS A 91 9.57 -16.01 -1.55
CA LYS A 91 10.90 -15.53 -1.97
C LYS A 91 11.88 -15.51 -0.79
N THR A 92 11.45 -14.95 0.35
CA THR A 92 12.28 -14.92 1.56
C THR A 92 12.58 -16.33 2.06
N ALA A 93 11.56 -17.19 2.14
CA ALA A 93 11.73 -18.59 2.55
C ALA A 93 12.65 -19.37 1.61
N LEU A 94 12.57 -19.14 0.29
CA LEU A 94 13.41 -19.82 -0.71
C LEU A 94 14.89 -19.46 -0.57
N ILE A 95 15.20 -18.20 -0.23
CA ILE A 95 16.58 -17.77 0.04
C ILE A 95 17.12 -18.51 1.27
N ALA A 96 16.36 -18.51 2.38
CA ALA A 96 16.75 -19.19 3.62
C ALA A 96 16.90 -20.71 3.43
N ALA A 97 15.97 -21.34 2.70
CA ALA A 97 15.99 -22.77 2.41
C ALA A 97 17.21 -23.17 1.57
N ARG A 98 17.59 -22.36 0.56
CA ARG A 98 18.81 -22.61 -0.23
C ARG A 98 20.08 -22.51 0.60
N GLN A 99 20.14 -21.55 1.52
CA GLN A 99 21.27 -21.42 2.44
C GLN A 99 21.38 -22.66 3.34
N THR A 100 20.26 -23.14 3.88
CA THR A 100 20.20 -24.35 4.71
C THR A 100 20.66 -25.58 3.92
N VAL A 101 20.09 -25.81 2.74
CA VAL A 101 20.47 -26.96 1.89
C VAL A 101 21.93 -26.92 1.48
N TRP A 102 22.47 -25.74 1.18
CA TRP A 102 23.89 -25.60 0.88
C TRP A 102 24.76 -25.94 2.10
N ALA A 103 24.42 -25.43 3.28
CA ALA A 103 25.19 -25.63 4.51
C ALA A 103 25.15 -27.09 5.01
N GLU A 104 24.00 -27.77 4.90
CA GLU A 104 23.84 -29.12 5.44
C GLU A 104 24.26 -30.22 4.44
N TYR A 105 24.08 -30.00 3.14
CA TYR A 105 24.32 -31.03 2.12
C TYR A 105 25.35 -30.59 1.08
N GLY A 106 25.22 -29.37 0.56
CA GLY A 106 26.05 -28.88 -0.55
C GLY A 106 27.55 -28.84 -0.23
N VAL A 107 27.93 -28.32 0.94
CA VAL A 107 29.34 -28.23 1.37
C VAL A 107 29.96 -29.59 1.67
N LEU A 108 29.15 -30.59 2.04
CA LEU A 108 29.59 -31.96 2.30
C LEU A 108 29.63 -32.83 1.03
N ASN A 109 29.15 -32.28 -0.10
CA ASN A 109 28.92 -33.02 -1.34
C ASN A 109 27.95 -34.20 -1.16
N ASP A 110 27.04 -34.08 -0.19
CA ASP A 110 25.98 -35.05 0.07
C ASP A 110 24.76 -34.78 -0.82
N PRO A 111 24.02 -35.83 -1.22
CA PRO A 111 22.80 -35.64 -1.99
C PRO A 111 21.74 -34.89 -1.17
N THR A 112 21.15 -33.85 -1.74
CA THR A 112 20.01 -33.16 -1.12
C THR A 112 18.81 -34.11 -1.02
N PRO A 113 18.21 -34.29 0.18
CA PRO A 113 17.04 -35.15 0.33
C PRO A 113 15.86 -34.70 -0.54
N GLU A 114 15.05 -35.68 -0.99
CA GLU A 114 13.91 -35.41 -1.88
C GLU A 114 12.86 -34.47 -1.26
N ALA A 115 12.68 -34.53 0.05
CA ALA A 115 11.80 -33.61 0.80
C ALA A 115 12.24 -32.15 0.63
N TRP A 116 13.55 -31.88 0.73
CA TRP A 116 14.12 -30.54 0.50
C TRP A 116 13.98 -30.09 -0.96
N VAL A 117 14.19 -31.00 -1.92
CA VAL A 117 13.97 -30.70 -3.34
C VAL A 117 12.51 -30.33 -3.62
N THR A 118 11.56 -31.09 -3.05
CA THR A 118 10.12 -30.83 -3.18
C THR A 118 9.73 -29.50 -2.56
N TYR A 119 10.23 -29.22 -1.35
CA TYR A 119 10.01 -27.96 -0.65
C TYR A 119 10.53 -26.75 -1.45
N LEU A 120 11.76 -26.82 -1.96
CA LEU A 120 12.35 -25.75 -2.77
C LEU A 120 11.56 -25.49 -4.07
N LYS A 121 11.04 -26.53 -4.71
CA LYS A 121 10.18 -26.40 -5.89
C LYS A 121 8.84 -25.74 -5.55
N ALA A 122 8.21 -26.12 -4.44
CA ALA A 122 6.96 -25.52 -3.98
C ALA A 122 7.13 -24.03 -3.66
N LEU A 123 8.19 -23.67 -2.92
CA LEU A 123 8.52 -22.27 -2.65
C LEU A 123 8.80 -21.47 -3.93
N ARG A 124 9.46 -22.08 -4.93
CA ARG A 124 9.69 -21.44 -6.22
C ARG A 124 8.38 -21.20 -6.98
N ALA A 125 7.47 -22.18 -7.02
CA ALA A 125 6.17 -22.02 -7.67
C ALA A 125 5.35 -20.88 -7.04
N LEU A 126 5.37 -20.75 -5.71
CA LEU A 126 4.76 -19.64 -4.99
C LEU A 126 5.47 -18.29 -5.26
N ALA A 127 6.80 -18.28 -5.22
CA ALA A 127 7.62 -17.09 -5.44
C ALA A 127 7.42 -16.50 -6.85
N ASP A 128 7.33 -17.37 -7.86
CA ASP A 128 7.14 -17.00 -9.26
C ASP A 128 5.66 -16.78 -9.61
N GLY A 129 4.73 -16.99 -8.67
CA GLY A 129 3.29 -16.80 -8.85
C GLY A 129 2.61 -17.87 -9.71
N GLN A 130 3.28 -19.01 -9.93
CA GLN A 130 2.72 -20.15 -10.66
C GLN A 130 1.68 -20.91 -9.82
N ASP A 131 1.85 -20.95 -8.50
CA ASP A 131 0.85 -21.47 -7.59
C ASP A 131 -0.06 -20.35 -7.10
N THR A 132 -1.31 -20.38 -7.57
CA THR A 132 -2.38 -19.45 -7.23
C THR A 132 -3.44 -20.08 -6.33
N SER A 133 -3.27 -21.37 -6.00
CA SER A 133 -4.24 -22.16 -5.22
C SER A 133 -3.88 -22.21 -3.74
N SER A 134 -2.60 -22.18 -3.42
CA SER A 134 -2.10 -22.20 -2.05
C SER A 134 -2.40 -20.90 -1.31
N THR A 135 -2.81 -21.04 -0.04
CA THR A 135 -3.12 -19.91 0.86
C THR A 135 -2.08 -19.72 1.96
N THR A 136 -1.15 -20.64 2.13
CA THR A 136 -0.10 -20.64 3.15
C THR A 136 1.23 -21.12 2.58
N LEU A 137 2.33 -20.82 3.26
CA LEU A 137 3.62 -21.39 2.89
C LEU A 137 3.66 -22.89 3.19
N PRO A 138 4.38 -23.69 2.38
CA PRO A 138 4.70 -25.06 2.74
C PRO A 138 5.56 -25.08 4.01
N GLU A 139 5.44 -26.15 4.80
CA GLU A 139 6.29 -26.37 5.97
C GLU A 139 7.69 -26.83 5.53
N ALA A 140 8.71 -26.33 6.22
CA ALA A 140 10.09 -26.75 5.97
C ALA A 140 10.30 -28.19 6.45
N PRO A 141 11.05 -29.02 5.69
CA PRO A 141 11.50 -30.31 6.18
C PRO A 141 12.39 -30.19 7.42
N ALA A 142 12.42 -31.24 8.23
CA ALA A 142 13.34 -31.38 9.36
C ALA A 142 14.79 -31.62 8.90
#